data_AF-A0A8J3RDX4-F1
#
_entry.id   AF-A0A8J3RDX4-F1
#
_cell.length_a   1.000
_cell.length_b   1.000
_cell.length_c   1.000
_cell.angle_alpha   90.00
_cell.angle_beta   90.00
_cell.angle_gamma   90.00
#
_symmetry.space_group_name_H-M   'P 1'
#
loop_
_entity.id
_entity.type
_entity.pdbx_description
1 polymer ?
#
loop_
_entity_poly.entity_id
_entity_poly.type
_entity_poly.pdbx_seq_one_letter_code
_entity_poly.pdbx_strand_id
1 'polypeptide(L)'
;MDVLACSYLARAATAQSSPPGRILLLDRGMSMLGASIAATVAARDEVPLPVAADRAARLLAPYASDIVKAQRAEQEVLLLHAEDPLRGAEVALSREHAVTGMYRRYQVALNEHLHHRPHDTPIVVGDRSITAVHGDLCVRLEQMSVPVAPPVVTSRWTVALGGMSESGKSTAGEYLQHEHGFARLKIGYLLDCAAARHRIADVYVLPPVELAELLVLELDQYAAAHHYQPHLSIESLHRADLTQELGKLLGPALTVAYLDTSAEVRCRRGTQGPDDVAERDTIKRDRGADRVLSIADVVIGNDRSRTELFHALDLIVRRRLWPDRSPRRVTVPDLGLPAHLAGFLDSVLTTLTSSAPRVQMIAVTGSGGRGEYRIGWSDLDVLFVADATATLHIRVALRQTRDQLDGVKLGLTVITPGEIRAGALTSRLLYAITSIAAGKAPVLWAAPGFRLPHPDTRMVAARNRHEGATAAFGLRRILLADPVDIRTAYKTAGVLAKIVLRCEGQMHYSDADALEAFTEFAGLPTPADAPADPVVTVRLAEQVLRWWLASVEAAP
;
A
#
# COMPACT_ATOMS: atom_id res chain seq x y z
N MET A 1 -17.64 14.75 45.60
CA MET A 1 -18.60 13.75 45.09
C MET A 1 -19.82 14.46 44.53
N ASP A 2 -20.50 15.29 45.35
CA ASP A 2 -21.61 16.16 44.90
C ASP A 2 -21.25 17.03 43.69
N VAL A 3 -20.04 17.60 43.67
CA VAL A 3 -19.54 18.39 42.52
C VAL A 3 -19.54 17.60 41.21
N LEU A 4 -19.17 16.31 41.24
CA LEU A 4 -19.11 15.47 40.03
C LEU A 4 -20.52 15.11 39.54
N ALA A 5 -21.42 14.74 40.46
CA ALA A 5 -22.81 14.43 40.13
C ALA A 5 -23.55 15.68 39.61
N CYS A 6 -23.44 16.81 40.30
CA CYS A 6 -24.03 18.08 39.86
C CYS A 6 -23.46 18.56 38.52
N SER A 7 -22.17 18.39 38.27
CA SER A 7 -21.55 18.74 36.98
C SER A 7 -22.09 17.88 35.83
N TYR A 8 -22.22 16.57 36.01
CA TYR A 8 -22.85 15.69 35.03
C TYR A 8 -24.31 16.10 34.76
N LEU A 9 -25.11 16.26 35.82
CA LEU A 9 -26.53 16.62 35.70
C LEU A 9 -26.74 17.98 35.06
N ALA A 10 -25.89 18.97 35.35
CA ALA A 10 -25.95 20.28 34.70
C ALA A 10 -25.72 20.17 33.18
N ARG A 11 -24.71 19.40 32.75
CA ARG A 11 -24.44 19.16 31.33
C ARG A 11 -25.57 18.40 30.64
N ALA A 12 -26.12 17.37 31.30
CA ALA A 12 -27.26 16.62 30.80
C ALA A 12 -28.53 17.49 30.68
N ALA A 13 -28.78 18.38 31.64
CA ALA A 13 -29.90 19.31 31.62
C ALA A 13 -29.78 20.33 30.47
N THR A 14 -28.58 20.88 30.24
CA THR A 14 -28.30 21.71 29.05
C THR A 14 -28.61 20.94 27.77
N ALA A 15 -28.26 19.65 27.71
CA ALA A 15 -28.55 18.84 26.54
C ALA A 15 -30.05 18.63 26.30
N GLN A 16 -30.81 18.37 27.36
CA GLN A 16 -32.27 18.22 27.28
C GLN A 16 -33.00 19.51 26.90
N SER A 17 -32.41 20.67 27.18
CA SER A 17 -32.97 21.98 26.81
C SER A 17 -32.70 22.40 25.36
N SER A 18 -31.93 21.60 24.61
CA SER A 18 -31.59 21.93 23.23
C SER A 18 -32.73 21.64 22.25
N PRO A 19 -32.82 22.38 21.13
CA PRO A 19 -33.84 22.17 20.12
C PRO A 19 -33.94 20.70 19.67
N PRO A 20 -35.16 20.18 19.45
CA PRO A 20 -35.35 18.81 18.97
C PRO A 20 -34.59 18.58 17.66
N GLY A 21 -33.95 17.40 17.56
CA GLY A 21 -33.14 17.02 16.40
C GLY A 21 -31.66 17.43 16.47
N ARG A 22 -31.21 18.11 17.54
CA ARG A 22 -29.78 18.32 17.80
C ARG A 22 -29.17 17.18 18.60
N ILE A 23 -28.03 16.70 18.12
CA ILE A 23 -27.16 15.77 18.85
C ILE A 23 -26.13 16.60 19.60
N LEU A 24 -25.91 16.28 20.88
CA LEU A 24 -24.91 16.92 21.70
C LEU A 24 -23.91 15.90 22.19
N LEU A 25 -22.64 16.24 22.04
CA LEU A 25 -21.53 15.44 22.55
C LEU A 25 -21.24 15.84 23.99
N LEU A 26 -21.34 14.87 24.90
CA LEU A 26 -20.84 15.00 26.27
C LEU A 26 -19.46 14.33 26.34
N ASP A 27 -18.46 15.08 26.79
CA ASP A 27 -17.07 14.59 26.92
C ASP A 27 -16.93 13.46 27.97
N ARG A 28 -17.86 13.36 28.92
CA ARG A 28 -17.91 12.34 29.99
C ARG A 28 -19.35 11.98 30.34
N GLY A 29 -19.74 10.75 30.02
CA GLY A 29 -21.05 10.17 30.33
C GLY A 29 -21.16 9.56 31.72
N MET A 30 -22.28 8.89 31.98
CA MET A 30 -22.57 8.30 33.29
C MET A 30 -21.56 7.21 33.71
N SER A 31 -21.05 6.40 32.78
CA SER A 31 -20.10 5.34 33.14
C SER A 31 -18.77 5.94 33.58
N MET A 32 -18.33 7.03 32.95
CA MET A 32 -17.14 7.77 33.39
C MET A 32 -17.36 8.42 34.78
N LEU A 33 -18.55 8.95 35.07
CA LEU A 33 -18.88 9.48 36.41
C LEU A 33 -18.78 8.38 37.48
N GLY A 34 -19.44 7.24 37.25
CA GLY A 34 -19.41 6.10 38.17
C GLY A 34 -18.00 5.57 38.38
N ALA A 35 -17.23 5.40 37.30
CA ALA A 35 -15.85 4.94 37.34
C ALA A 35 -14.93 5.91 38.09
N SER A 36 -15.06 7.22 37.85
CA SER A 36 -14.26 8.24 38.53
C SER A 36 -14.52 8.26 40.04
N ILE A 37 -15.78 8.12 40.44
CA ILE A 37 -16.20 8.06 41.86
C ILE A 37 -15.64 6.80 42.51
N ALA A 38 -15.80 5.62 41.88
CA ALA A 38 -15.25 4.36 42.39
C ALA A 38 -13.72 4.39 42.49
N ALA A 39 -13.03 4.87 41.45
CA ALA A 39 -11.58 5.01 41.43
C ALA A 39 -11.06 5.96 42.51
N THR A 40 -11.78 7.07 42.75
CA THR A 40 -11.43 8.01 43.83
C THR A 40 -11.54 7.33 45.19
N VAL A 41 -12.63 6.59 45.44
CA VAL A 41 -12.82 5.85 46.71
C VAL A 41 -11.76 4.77 46.87
N ALA A 42 -11.47 3.99 45.83
CA ALA A 42 -10.45 2.95 45.86
C ALA A 42 -9.06 3.53 46.17
N ALA A 43 -8.69 4.63 45.52
CA ALA A 43 -7.36 5.23 45.67
C ALA A 43 -7.17 5.97 47.01
N ARG A 44 -8.21 6.64 47.50
CA ARG A 44 -8.18 7.44 48.74
C ARG A 44 -8.36 6.58 49.99
N ASP A 45 -9.32 5.66 49.96
CA ASP A 45 -9.67 4.84 51.12
C ASP A 45 -8.91 3.49 51.13
N GLU A 46 -8.09 3.23 50.11
CA GLU A 46 -7.28 2.00 49.93
C GLU A 46 -8.10 0.71 50.05
N VAL A 47 -9.31 0.72 49.46
CA VAL A 47 -10.23 -0.42 49.45
C VAL A 47 -10.29 -1.10 48.07
N PRO A 48 -10.57 -2.42 48.01
CA PRO A 48 -10.75 -3.13 46.73
C PRO A 48 -11.86 -2.54 45.87
N LEU A 49 -11.71 -2.63 44.54
CA LEU A 49 -12.61 -2.00 43.58
C LEU A 49 -14.10 -2.37 43.74
N PRO A 50 -14.49 -3.63 44.04
CA PRO A 50 -15.90 -3.95 44.27
C PRO A 50 -16.51 -3.17 45.46
N VAL A 51 -15.75 -3.03 46.55
CA VAL A 51 -16.16 -2.26 47.74
C VAL A 51 -16.24 -0.77 47.41
N ALA A 52 -15.29 -0.27 46.61
CA ALA A 52 -15.31 1.11 46.14
C ALA A 52 -16.50 1.40 45.21
N ALA A 53 -16.87 0.47 44.34
CA ALA A 53 -18.03 0.56 43.45
C ALA A 53 -19.36 0.58 44.23
N ASP A 54 -19.51 -0.24 45.27
CA ASP A 54 -20.68 -0.21 46.14
C ASP A 54 -20.80 1.11 46.90
N ARG A 55 -19.67 1.65 47.39
CA ARG A 55 -19.63 2.98 48.02
C ARG A 55 -20.00 4.07 47.01
N ALA A 56 -19.48 3.98 45.79
CA ALA A 56 -19.80 4.89 44.70
C ALA A 56 -21.31 4.92 44.39
N ALA A 57 -21.94 3.75 44.33
CA ALA A 57 -23.39 3.64 44.13
C ALA A 57 -24.18 4.29 45.27
N ARG A 58 -23.80 4.07 46.53
CA ARG A 58 -24.44 4.73 47.69
C ARG A 58 -24.28 6.25 47.68
N LEU A 59 -23.13 6.75 47.24
CA LEU A 59 -22.89 8.20 47.10
C LEU A 59 -23.74 8.84 45.99
N LEU A 60 -24.07 8.08 44.95
CA LEU A 60 -24.93 8.53 43.84
C LEU A 60 -26.43 8.35 44.11
N ALA A 61 -26.81 7.56 45.11
CA ALA A 61 -28.21 7.27 45.43
C ALA A 61 -29.11 8.51 45.62
N PRO A 62 -28.64 9.62 46.25
CA PRO A 62 -29.45 10.84 46.35
C PRO A 62 -29.83 11.46 45.00
N TYR A 63 -29.06 11.20 43.94
CA TYR A 63 -29.25 11.74 42.60
C TYR A 63 -29.93 10.73 41.64
N ALA A 64 -30.34 9.56 42.13
CA ALA A 64 -30.75 8.44 41.28
C ALA A 64 -31.89 8.79 40.31
N SER A 65 -32.89 9.54 40.75
CA SER A 65 -34.01 9.99 39.90
C SER A 65 -33.53 10.84 38.72
N ASP A 66 -32.68 11.82 38.99
CA ASP A 66 -32.17 12.75 37.97
C ASP A 66 -31.20 12.06 37.01
N ILE A 67 -30.38 11.15 37.53
CA ILE A 67 -29.47 10.32 36.72
C ILE A 67 -30.26 9.42 35.77
N VAL A 68 -31.28 8.70 36.26
CA VAL A 68 -32.14 7.86 35.41
C VAL A 68 -32.81 8.68 34.32
N LYS A 69 -33.26 9.90 34.65
CA LYS A 69 -33.83 10.82 33.66
C LYS A 69 -32.79 11.26 32.63
N ALA A 70 -31.58 11.60 33.05
CA ALA A 70 -30.48 11.97 32.16
C ALA A 70 -30.10 10.85 31.19
N GLN A 71 -29.92 9.63 31.70
CA GLN A 71 -29.48 8.46 30.93
C GLN A 71 -30.47 8.02 29.85
N ARG A 72 -31.79 8.24 30.04
CA ARG A 72 -32.80 7.85 29.04
C ARG A 72 -32.62 8.52 27.68
N ALA A 73 -31.95 9.67 27.64
CA ALA A 73 -31.65 10.41 26.42
C ALA A 73 -30.18 10.28 25.98
N GLU A 74 -29.39 9.46 26.67
CA GLU A 74 -27.96 9.31 26.46
C GLU A 74 -27.66 8.02 25.68
N GLN A 75 -26.79 8.13 24.68
CA GLN A 75 -26.12 7.00 24.05
C GLN A 75 -24.62 7.13 24.33
N GLU A 76 -24.00 6.05 24.79
CA GLU A 76 -22.60 6.08 25.23
C GLU A 76 -21.69 5.31 24.27
N VAL A 77 -20.57 5.93 23.93
CA VAL A 77 -19.43 5.28 23.26
C VAL A 77 -18.22 5.39 24.20
N LEU A 78 -17.72 4.24 24.65
CA LEU A 78 -16.54 4.20 25.51
C LEU A 78 -15.27 4.08 24.67
N LEU A 79 -14.33 5.01 24.86
CA LEU A 79 -12.99 4.95 24.30
C LEU A 79 -12.00 4.46 25.37
N LEU A 80 -11.34 3.34 25.11
CA LEU A 80 -10.33 2.75 25.99
C LEU A 80 -8.92 2.99 25.45
N HIS A 81 -7.96 3.22 26.34
CA HIS A 81 -6.56 3.38 25.92
C HIS A 81 -5.94 2.06 25.42
N ALA A 82 -6.31 0.93 26.01
CA ALA A 82 -5.83 -0.41 25.64
C ALA A 82 -6.90 -1.46 25.96
N GLU A 83 -6.73 -2.69 25.46
CA GLU A 83 -7.57 -3.84 25.83
C GLU A 83 -7.33 -4.31 27.27
N ASP A 84 -6.08 -4.18 27.74
CA ASP A 84 -5.69 -4.49 29.11
C ASP A 84 -5.82 -3.25 30.01
N PRO A 85 -6.55 -3.31 31.14
CA PRO A 85 -6.75 -2.16 32.02
C PRO A 85 -5.45 -1.63 32.62
N LEU A 86 -4.46 -2.48 32.91
CA LEU A 86 -3.17 -2.03 33.45
C LEU A 86 -2.40 -1.24 32.39
N ARG A 87 -2.35 -1.75 31.16
CA ARG A 87 -1.77 -1.02 30.03
C ARG A 87 -2.49 0.30 29.76
N GLY A 88 -3.82 0.32 29.87
CA GLY A 88 -4.61 1.55 29.73
C GLY A 88 -4.23 2.60 30.77
N ALA A 89 -4.03 2.18 32.03
CA ALA A 89 -3.56 3.07 33.09
C ALA A 89 -2.13 3.58 32.85
N GLU A 90 -1.21 2.74 32.36
CA GLU A 90 0.14 3.17 31.98
C GLU A 90 0.12 4.25 30.91
N VAL A 91 -0.70 4.08 29.87
CA VAL A 91 -0.86 5.07 28.80
C VAL A 91 -1.39 6.39 29.35
N ALA A 92 -2.42 6.36 30.21
CA ALA A 92 -2.94 7.58 30.84
C ALA A 92 -1.86 8.29 31.66
N LEU A 93 -1.09 7.54 32.47
CA LEU A 93 -0.03 8.07 33.32
C LEU A 93 1.15 8.64 32.53
N SER A 94 1.45 8.10 31.34
CA SER A 94 2.54 8.59 30.49
C SER A 94 2.32 10.01 29.96
N ARG A 95 1.08 10.50 30.00
CA ARG A 95 0.69 11.85 29.53
C ARG A 95 0.85 12.91 30.62
N GLU A 96 1.11 12.51 31.85
CA GLU A 96 1.27 13.43 32.98
C GLU A 96 2.72 13.86 33.17
N HIS A 97 2.93 15.14 33.47
CA HIS A 97 4.27 15.65 33.79
C HIS A 97 4.80 15.12 35.13
N ALA A 98 3.92 14.80 36.08
CA ALA A 98 4.28 14.26 37.39
C ALA A 98 3.21 13.29 37.89
N VAL A 99 3.62 12.10 38.32
CA VAL A 99 2.71 11.04 38.79
C VAL A 99 2.94 10.77 40.27
N THR A 100 1.92 11.05 41.09
CA THR A 100 1.92 10.65 42.51
C THR A 100 1.47 9.20 42.69
N GLY A 101 1.83 8.57 43.81
CA GLY A 101 1.37 7.21 44.13
C GLY A 101 -0.15 7.10 44.22
N MET A 102 -0.81 8.14 44.74
CA MET A 102 -2.28 8.22 44.81
C MET A 102 -2.90 8.31 43.41
N TYR A 103 -2.35 9.15 42.53
CA TYR A 103 -2.85 9.28 41.15
C TYR A 103 -2.64 8.02 40.33
N ARG A 104 -1.52 7.30 40.53
CA ARG A 104 -1.30 5.98 39.94
C ARG A 104 -2.37 4.98 40.36
N ARG A 105 -2.67 4.87 41.66
CA ARG A 105 -3.74 3.99 42.16
C ARG A 105 -5.10 4.37 41.59
N TYR A 106 -5.38 5.67 41.49
CA TYR A 106 -6.59 6.17 40.85
C TYR A 106 -6.69 5.72 39.39
N GLN A 107 -5.64 5.91 38.58
CA GLN A 107 -5.67 5.53 37.17
C GLN A 107 -5.82 4.01 36.96
N VAL A 108 -5.17 3.20 37.80
CA VAL A 108 -5.36 1.73 37.78
C VAL A 108 -6.80 1.36 38.10
N ALA A 109 -7.35 1.87 39.21
CA ALA A 109 -8.72 1.57 39.61
C ALA A 109 -9.76 2.10 38.60
N LEU A 110 -9.50 3.24 37.96
CA LEU A 110 -10.37 3.81 36.92
C LEU A 110 -10.42 2.90 35.69
N ASN A 111 -9.27 2.49 35.17
CA ASN A 111 -9.22 1.62 34.00
C ASN A 111 -9.81 0.24 34.33
N GLU A 112 -9.48 -0.32 35.49
CA GLU A 112 -10.08 -1.58 35.94
C GLU A 112 -11.62 -1.48 35.99
N HIS A 113 -12.19 -0.39 36.53
CA HIS A 113 -13.64 -0.21 36.57
C HIS A 113 -14.28 -0.09 35.19
N LEU A 114 -13.66 0.65 34.27
CA LEU A 114 -14.16 0.83 32.90
C LEU A 114 -14.19 -0.50 32.11
N HIS A 115 -13.28 -1.42 32.40
CA HIS A 115 -13.22 -2.74 31.73
C HIS A 115 -14.20 -3.77 32.34
N HIS A 116 -14.59 -3.61 33.61
CA HIS A 116 -15.50 -4.55 34.29
C HIS A 116 -16.98 -4.34 33.97
N ARG A 117 -17.37 -3.19 33.41
CA ARG A 117 -18.79 -2.93 33.05
C ARG A 117 -19.09 -3.49 31.67
N PRO A 118 -20.25 -4.13 31.47
CA PRO A 118 -20.68 -4.57 30.14
C PRO A 118 -21.00 -3.33 29.30
N HIS A 119 -20.06 -2.96 28.42
CA HIS A 119 -20.28 -2.02 27.33
C HIS A 119 -20.47 -2.84 26.06
N ASP A 120 -21.52 -2.56 25.29
CA ASP A 120 -21.90 -3.39 24.13
C ASP A 120 -20.74 -3.58 23.13
N THR A 121 -19.87 -2.58 22.96
CA THR A 121 -18.51 -2.72 22.38
C THR A 121 -17.69 -1.44 22.64
N PRO A 122 -16.67 -1.44 23.50
CA PRO A 122 -15.77 -0.29 23.61
C PRO A 122 -14.87 -0.17 22.37
N ILE A 123 -14.45 1.05 22.02
CA ILE A 123 -13.45 1.29 20.99
C ILE A 123 -12.09 1.40 21.68
N VAL A 124 -11.19 0.47 21.37
CA VAL A 124 -9.80 0.53 21.85
C VAL A 124 -8.99 1.43 20.91
N VAL A 125 -8.45 2.51 21.49
CA VAL A 125 -7.63 3.51 20.80
C VAL A 125 -6.23 2.95 20.51
N GLY A 126 -5.53 2.44 21.54
CA GLY A 126 -4.16 1.94 21.39
C GLY A 126 -3.23 2.94 20.69
N ASP A 127 -2.39 2.43 19.80
CA ASP A 127 -1.49 3.23 18.94
C ASP A 127 -2.10 3.56 17.57
N ARG A 128 -3.44 3.46 17.44
CA ARG A 128 -4.14 3.70 16.17
C ARG A 128 -4.15 5.19 15.84
N SER A 129 -4.24 5.49 14.54
CA SER A 129 -4.40 6.86 14.07
C SER A 129 -5.76 7.44 14.49
N ILE A 130 -5.81 8.75 14.67
CA ILE A 130 -7.06 9.44 15.06
C ILE A 130 -8.16 9.18 14.02
N THR A 131 -7.84 9.19 12.72
CA THR A 131 -8.82 8.91 11.68
C THR A 131 -9.32 7.47 11.70
N ALA A 132 -8.49 6.49 12.09
CA ALA A 132 -8.92 5.10 12.24
C ALA A 132 -9.90 4.94 13.42
N VAL A 133 -9.65 5.62 14.54
CA VAL A 133 -10.57 5.66 15.69
C VAL A 133 -11.87 6.39 15.32
N HIS A 134 -11.77 7.48 14.56
CA HIS A 134 -12.93 8.21 14.03
C HIS A 134 -13.79 7.32 13.12
N GLY A 135 -13.18 6.47 12.28
CA GLY A 135 -13.89 5.48 11.47
C GLY A 135 -14.76 4.54 12.31
N ASP A 136 -14.20 3.94 13.35
CA ASP A 136 -14.95 3.07 14.28
C ASP A 136 -16.05 3.84 15.02
N LEU A 137 -15.77 5.09 15.42
CA LEU A 137 -16.76 5.95 16.04
C LEU A 137 -17.94 6.21 15.09
N CYS A 138 -17.69 6.48 13.80
CA CYS A 138 -18.74 6.65 12.80
C CYS A 138 -19.59 5.40 12.64
N VAL A 139 -18.96 4.21 12.54
CA VAL A 139 -19.68 2.93 12.49
C VAL A 139 -20.55 2.74 13.72
N ARG A 140 -20.05 3.10 14.91
CA ARG A 140 -20.80 2.98 16.16
C ARG A 140 -21.97 3.95 16.23
N LEU A 141 -21.79 5.18 15.77
CA LEU A 141 -22.85 6.19 15.67
C LEU A 141 -23.92 5.76 14.67
N GLU A 142 -23.54 5.17 13.53
CA GLU A 142 -24.50 4.64 12.56
C GLU A 142 -25.36 3.51 13.15
N GLN A 143 -24.76 2.59 13.91
CA GLN A 143 -25.50 1.55 14.65
C GLN A 143 -26.49 2.13 15.68
N MET A 144 -26.22 3.35 16.15
CA MET A 144 -27.08 4.11 17.06
C MET A 144 -28.16 4.94 16.35
N SER A 145 -28.29 4.79 15.02
CA SER A 145 -29.15 5.61 14.15
C SER A 145 -28.74 7.09 14.09
N VAL A 146 -27.46 7.39 14.33
CA VAL A 146 -26.90 8.74 14.16
C VAL A 146 -26.23 8.83 12.78
N PRO A 147 -26.77 9.62 11.84
CA PRO A 147 -26.26 9.66 10.47
C PRO A 147 -24.91 10.39 10.40
N VAL A 148 -23.83 9.63 10.23
CA VAL A 148 -22.47 10.15 10.04
C VAL A 148 -21.76 9.34 8.96
N ALA A 149 -21.07 10.04 8.05
CA ALA A 149 -20.25 9.38 7.04
C ALA A 149 -18.85 9.07 7.63
N PRO A 150 -18.33 7.83 7.49
CA PRO A 150 -16.98 7.52 7.91
C PRO A 150 -15.94 8.25 7.04
N PRO A 151 -14.79 8.64 7.60
CA PRO A 151 -13.72 9.29 6.86
C PRO A 151 -13.13 8.34 5.80
N VAL A 152 -13.32 8.66 4.53
CA VAL A 152 -12.81 7.92 3.37
C VAL A 152 -11.29 7.99 3.29
N VAL A 153 -10.67 9.07 3.79
CA VAL A 153 -9.21 9.29 3.78
C VAL A 153 -8.44 8.16 4.48
N THR A 154 -9.06 7.47 5.45
CA THR A 154 -8.47 6.31 6.14
C THR A 154 -8.13 5.15 5.21
N SER A 155 -8.88 5.02 4.10
CA SER A 155 -8.69 4.00 3.09
C SER A 155 -7.74 4.45 1.97
N ARG A 156 -7.23 5.69 2.02
CA ARG A 156 -6.35 6.28 1.02
C ARG A 156 -4.94 6.35 1.55
N TRP A 157 -4.02 5.75 0.81
CA TRP A 157 -2.60 5.92 1.10
C TRP A 157 -2.13 7.29 0.60
N THR A 158 -1.50 8.06 1.49
CA THR A 158 -0.98 9.40 1.20
C THR A 158 0.55 9.41 1.31
N VAL A 159 1.24 9.85 0.26
CA VAL A 159 2.68 10.13 0.27
C VAL A 159 2.90 11.63 0.37
N ALA A 160 3.49 12.09 1.47
CA ALA A 160 3.77 13.50 1.70
C ALA A 160 5.23 13.83 1.40
N LEU A 161 5.46 14.76 0.46
CA LEU A 161 6.77 15.08 -0.06
C LEU A 161 7.36 16.31 0.64
N GLY A 162 8.45 16.10 1.38
CA GLY A 162 9.26 17.12 2.04
C GLY A 162 10.59 17.40 1.32
N GLY A 163 11.23 18.52 1.65
CA GLY A 163 12.54 18.89 1.10
C GLY A 163 12.70 20.40 0.84
N MET A 164 13.95 20.86 0.75
CA MET A 164 14.31 22.25 0.50
C MET A 164 13.96 22.74 -0.93
N SER A 165 14.16 24.03 -1.25
CA SER A 165 13.94 24.53 -2.62
C SER A 165 14.80 23.78 -3.64
N GLU A 166 14.25 23.49 -4.82
CA GLU A 166 14.94 22.72 -5.89
C GLU A 166 15.38 21.30 -5.54
N SER A 167 14.83 20.69 -4.48
CA SER A 167 15.11 19.29 -4.10
C SER A 167 14.44 18.23 -4.97
N GLY A 168 13.61 18.62 -5.94
CA GLY A 168 12.91 17.68 -6.84
C GLY A 168 11.55 17.15 -6.37
N LYS A 169 10.93 17.74 -5.33
CA LYS A 169 9.56 17.38 -4.87
C LYS A 169 8.54 17.38 -6.01
N SER A 170 8.50 18.45 -6.81
CA SER A 170 7.57 18.57 -7.93
C SER A 170 7.75 17.45 -8.95
N THR A 171 9.00 17.09 -9.26
CA THR A 171 9.34 15.98 -10.17
C THR A 171 8.92 14.64 -9.58
N ALA A 172 9.09 14.44 -8.26
CA ALA A 172 8.65 13.23 -7.58
C ALA A 172 7.11 13.11 -7.56
N GLY A 173 6.39 14.19 -7.26
CA GLY A 173 4.93 14.22 -7.29
C GLY A 173 4.36 13.97 -8.68
N GLU A 174 4.96 14.57 -9.71
CA GLU A 174 4.60 14.33 -11.11
C GLU A 174 4.85 12.87 -11.52
N TYR A 175 5.98 12.30 -11.12
CA TYR A 175 6.29 10.88 -11.38
C TYR A 175 5.28 9.94 -10.69
N LEU A 176 4.95 10.17 -9.42
CA LEU A 176 3.94 9.39 -8.71
C LEU A 176 2.56 9.48 -9.38
N GLN A 177 2.21 10.65 -9.92
CA GLN A 177 0.97 10.85 -10.65
C GLN A 177 0.94 10.04 -11.95
N HIS A 178 1.97 10.16 -12.78
CA HIS A 178 1.97 9.53 -14.10
C HIS A 178 2.22 8.02 -14.07
N GLU A 179 3.18 7.56 -13.28
CA GLU A 179 3.58 6.14 -13.27
C GLU A 179 2.76 5.29 -12.29
N HIS A 180 2.35 5.89 -11.17
CA HIS A 180 1.66 5.16 -10.08
C HIS A 180 0.22 5.63 -9.87
N GLY A 181 -0.25 6.56 -10.70
CA GLY A 181 -1.64 7.02 -10.69
C GLY A 181 -2.03 7.73 -9.41
N PHE A 182 -1.13 8.42 -8.71
CA PHE A 182 -1.46 9.22 -7.52
C PHE A 182 -2.18 10.52 -7.91
N ALA A 183 -3.12 10.98 -7.08
CA ALA A 183 -3.58 12.36 -7.18
C ALA A 183 -2.55 13.27 -6.55
N ARG A 184 -2.04 14.22 -7.33
CA ARG A 184 -1.02 15.17 -6.89
C ARG A 184 -1.66 16.44 -6.40
N LEU A 185 -1.53 16.72 -5.11
CA LEU A 185 -2.19 17.82 -4.43
C LEU A 185 -1.17 18.76 -3.79
N LYS A 186 -1.42 20.07 -3.91
CA LYS A 186 -0.63 21.09 -3.24
C LYS A 186 -1.24 21.37 -1.87
N ILE A 187 -0.44 21.32 -0.80
CA ILE A 187 -0.88 21.65 0.56
C ILE A 187 -1.45 23.07 0.62
N GLY A 188 -0.78 24.04 -0.03
CA GLY A 188 -1.29 25.42 -0.09
C GLY A 188 -2.69 25.49 -0.69
N TYR A 189 -2.94 24.80 -1.81
CA TYR A 189 -4.26 24.72 -2.42
C TYR A 189 -5.32 24.10 -1.50
N LEU A 190 -4.97 23.00 -0.81
CA LEU A 190 -5.87 22.38 0.15
C LEU A 190 -6.21 23.34 1.30
N LEU A 191 -5.21 24.02 1.86
CA LEU A 191 -5.42 25.01 2.92
C LEU A 191 -6.25 26.21 2.43
N ASP A 192 -6.08 26.66 1.19
CA ASP A 192 -6.89 27.73 0.60
C ASP A 192 -8.36 27.29 0.46
N CYS A 193 -8.60 26.04 0.03
CA CYS A 193 -9.94 25.45 0.00
C CYS A 193 -10.57 25.38 1.39
N ALA A 194 -9.81 24.97 2.41
CA ALA A 194 -10.25 24.94 3.80
C ALA A 194 -10.58 26.34 4.31
N ALA A 195 -9.69 27.31 4.06
CA ALA A 195 -9.87 28.69 4.48
C ALA A 195 -11.15 29.28 3.88
N ALA A 196 -11.39 29.07 2.58
CA ALA A 196 -12.61 29.51 1.91
C ALA A 196 -13.87 28.86 2.49
N ARG A 197 -13.84 27.54 2.73
CA ARG A 197 -15.01 26.79 3.23
C ARG A 197 -15.36 27.16 4.68
N HIS A 198 -14.34 27.32 5.52
CA HIS A 198 -14.50 27.62 6.94
C HIS A 198 -14.47 29.13 7.25
N ARG A 199 -14.36 29.98 6.22
CA ARG A 199 -14.30 31.45 6.32
C ARG A 199 -13.17 31.94 7.24
N ILE A 200 -12.00 31.33 7.11
CA ILE A 200 -10.80 31.66 7.86
C ILE A 200 -10.00 32.68 7.06
N ALA A 201 -9.69 33.84 7.67
CA ALA A 201 -9.04 34.95 6.97
C ALA A 201 -7.58 34.66 6.62
N ASP A 202 -6.84 34.04 7.54
CA ASP A 202 -5.49 33.53 7.31
C ASP A 202 -5.38 32.16 7.98
N VAL A 203 -5.17 31.13 7.19
CA VAL A 203 -5.04 29.75 7.67
C VAL A 203 -3.68 29.51 8.33
N TYR A 204 -2.65 30.26 7.96
CA TYR A 204 -1.27 30.02 8.43
C TYR A 204 -1.01 30.52 9.85
N VAL A 205 -1.89 31.36 10.42
CA VAL A 205 -1.82 31.76 11.84
C VAL A 205 -2.35 30.69 12.80
N LEU A 206 -3.02 29.66 12.28
CA LEU A 206 -3.59 28.61 13.11
C LEU A 206 -2.49 27.71 13.72
N PRO A 207 -2.76 27.14 14.90
CA PRO A 207 -1.90 26.12 15.50
C PRO A 207 -1.69 24.92 14.55
N PRO A 208 -0.55 24.21 14.68
CA PRO A 208 -0.24 23.06 13.81
C PRO A 208 -1.30 21.96 13.82
N VAL A 209 -1.93 21.73 14.98
CA VAL A 209 -2.99 20.74 15.17
C VAL A 209 -4.20 21.09 14.31
N GLU A 210 -4.71 22.31 14.41
CA GLU A 210 -5.86 22.79 13.64
C GLU A 210 -5.56 22.80 12.13
N LEU A 211 -4.35 23.19 11.73
CA LEU A 211 -3.89 23.09 10.34
C LEU A 211 -3.90 21.65 9.81
N ALA A 212 -3.46 20.70 10.62
CA ALA A 212 -3.45 19.29 10.25
C ALA A 212 -4.87 18.74 10.11
N GLU A 213 -5.76 19.10 11.03
CA GLU A 213 -7.18 18.74 10.99
C GLU A 213 -7.87 19.28 9.73
N LEU A 214 -7.67 20.56 9.42
CA LEU A 214 -8.20 21.16 8.18
C LEU A 214 -7.64 20.45 6.94
N LEU A 215 -6.34 20.15 6.91
CA LEU A 215 -5.73 19.46 5.78
C LEU A 215 -6.30 18.05 5.59
N VAL A 216 -6.48 17.29 6.68
CA VAL A 216 -7.08 15.94 6.62
C VAL A 216 -8.55 16.00 6.20
N LEU A 217 -9.30 17.01 6.65
CA LEU A 217 -10.68 17.22 6.21
C LEU A 217 -10.77 17.50 4.70
N GLU A 218 -9.87 18.30 4.14
CA GLU A 218 -9.83 18.53 2.69
C GLU A 218 -9.40 17.30 1.91
N LEU A 219 -8.45 16.52 2.42
CA LEU A 219 -8.05 15.25 1.82
C LEU A 219 -9.21 14.26 1.81
N ASP A 220 -9.99 14.20 2.88
CA ASP A 220 -11.18 13.36 2.98
C ASP A 220 -12.25 13.75 1.96
N GLN A 221 -12.55 15.04 1.85
CA GLN A 221 -13.50 15.53 0.86
C GLN A 221 -13.03 15.31 -0.57
N TYR A 222 -11.74 15.54 -0.84
CA TYR A 222 -11.16 15.22 -2.14
C TYR A 222 -11.28 13.72 -2.44
N ALA A 223 -10.95 12.85 -1.48
CA ALA A 223 -11.03 11.40 -1.64
C ALA A 223 -12.47 10.90 -1.83
N ALA A 224 -13.45 11.53 -1.18
CA ALA A 224 -14.86 11.23 -1.35
C ALA A 224 -15.36 11.62 -2.75
N ALA A 225 -14.98 12.80 -3.24
CA ALA A 225 -15.33 13.26 -4.59
C ALA A 225 -14.63 12.46 -5.70
N HIS A 226 -13.42 11.94 -5.43
CA HIS A 226 -12.60 11.18 -6.37
C HIS A 226 -12.49 9.72 -5.93
N HIS A 227 -13.61 9.03 -5.76
CA HIS A 227 -13.67 7.66 -5.24
C HIS A 227 -12.83 6.64 -6.02
N TYR A 228 -12.55 6.90 -7.30
CA TYR A 228 -11.69 6.10 -8.18
C TYR A 228 -10.19 6.30 -7.93
N GLN A 229 -9.81 7.26 -7.07
CA GLN A 229 -8.44 7.65 -6.79
C GLN A 229 -7.97 6.99 -5.48
N PRO A 230 -7.22 5.88 -5.51
CA PRO A 230 -6.89 5.12 -4.31
C PRO A 230 -5.73 5.72 -3.51
N HIS A 231 -4.91 6.57 -4.15
CA HIS A 231 -3.65 7.08 -3.59
C HIS A 231 -3.51 8.59 -3.80
N LEU A 232 -2.95 9.27 -2.82
CA LEU A 232 -2.76 10.72 -2.80
C LEU A 232 -1.28 11.04 -2.61
N SER A 233 -0.79 12.10 -3.24
CA SER A 233 0.49 12.71 -2.92
C SER A 233 0.29 14.17 -2.56
N ILE A 234 0.88 14.62 -1.45
CA ILE A 234 0.78 16.00 -0.98
C ILE A 234 2.14 16.68 -0.98
N GLU A 235 2.19 17.93 -1.44
CA GLU A 235 3.44 18.71 -1.45
C GLU A 235 3.17 20.23 -1.29
N SER A 236 4.07 21.04 -0.75
CA SER A 236 5.35 20.68 -0.13
C SER A 236 5.20 20.72 1.40
N LEU A 237 5.63 19.64 2.08
CA LEU A 237 5.81 19.69 3.52
C LEU A 237 6.94 20.68 3.85
N HIS A 238 6.63 21.69 4.65
CA HIS A 238 7.57 22.76 5.01
C HIS A 238 7.54 23.11 6.50
N ARG A 239 6.85 22.29 7.31
CA ARG A 239 6.60 22.48 8.74
C ARG A 239 6.65 21.14 9.45
N ALA A 240 7.63 20.94 10.33
CA ALA A 240 7.83 19.67 11.03
C ALA A 240 6.74 19.40 12.08
N ASP A 241 6.29 20.44 12.78
CA ASP A 241 5.15 20.41 13.71
C ASP A 241 3.87 19.93 13.02
N LEU A 242 3.49 20.56 11.90
CA LEU A 242 2.35 20.13 11.08
C LEU A 242 2.50 18.67 10.62
N THR A 243 3.70 18.27 10.21
CA THR A 243 3.97 16.90 9.74
C THR A 243 3.79 15.87 10.86
N GLN A 244 4.19 16.19 12.09
CA GLN A 244 3.96 15.33 13.26
C GLN A 244 2.47 15.17 13.56
N GLU A 245 1.69 16.26 13.51
CA GLU A 245 0.24 16.21 13.70
C GLU A 245 -0.47 15.40 12.60
N LEU A 246 -0.05 15.53 11.34
CA LEU A 246 -0.53 14.67 10.25
C LEU A 246 -0.20 13.19 10.50
N GLY A 247 0.98 12.90 11.06
CA GLY A 247 1.37 11.55 11.48
C GLY A 247 0.42 10.96 12.52
N LYS A 248 -0.03 11.75 13.50
CA LYS A 248 -1.03 11.30 14.50
C LYS A 248 -2.40 11.08 13.87
N LEU A 249 -2.81 11.96 12.96
CA LEU A 249 -4.12 11.89 12.31
C LEU A 249 -4.23 10.68 11.38
N LEU A 250 -3.30 10.53 10.44
CA LEU A 250 -3.35 9.53 9.37
C LEU A 250 -2.61 8.22 9.71
N GLY A 251 -1.65 8.25 10.63
CA GLY A 251 -0.87 7.10 11.07
C GLY A 251 -0.33 6.28 9.89
N PRO A 252 -0.57 4.95 9.83
CA PRO A 252 -0.07 4.10 8.76
C PRO A 252 -0.56 4.48 7.35
N ALA A 253 -1.61 5.30 7.21
CA ALA A 253 -2.08 5.79 5.92
C ALA A 253 -1.19 6.91 5.35
N LEU A 254 -0.27 7.47 6.13
CA LEU A 254 0.71 8.47 5.70
C LEU A 254 2.09 7.84 5.49
N THR A 255 2.81 8.31 4.49
CA THR A 255 4.25 8.08 4.33
C THR A 255 4.93 9.41 4.03
N VAL A 256 5.78 9.86 4.94
CA VAL A 256 6.57 11.08 4.80
C VAL A 256 7.87 10.76 4.07
N ALA A 257 8.01 11.25 2.84
CA ALA A 257 9.22 11.09 2.04
C ALA A 257 9.95 12.43 1.93
N TYR A 258 11.20 12.46 2.41
CA TYR A 258 12.06 13.64 2.34
C TYR A 258 13.05 13.53 1.18
N LEU A 259 13.05 14.52 0.29
CA LEU A 259 14.01 14.64 -0.80
C LEU A 259 15.24 15.38 -0.29
N ASP A 260 16.29 14.62 0.01
CA ASP A 260 17.58 15.17 0.45
C ASP A 260 18.44 15.48 -0.77
N THR A 261 18.85 16.73 -0.91
CA THR A 261 19.66 17.19 -2.04
C THR A 261 20.60 18.26 -1.52
N SER A 262 21.89 18.08 -1.79
CA SER A 262 22.95 19.01 -1.45
C SER A 262 22.64 20.42 -1.94
N ALA A 263 23.07 21.41 -1.16
CA ALA A 263 22.90 22.82 -1.53
C ALA A 263 23.52 23.12 -2.91
N GLU A 264 24.68 22.54 -3.22
CA GLU A 264 25.36 22.71 -4.51
C GLU A 264 24.47 22.26 -5.69
N VAL A 265 23.88 21.07 -5.61
CA VAL A 265 22.98 20.56 -6.66
C VAL A 265 21.72 21.44 -6.77
N ARG A 266 21.14 21.86 -5.64
CA ARG A 266 19.94 22.71 -5.63
C ARG A 266 20.21 24.08 -6.24
N CYS A 267 21.34 24.70 -5.91
CA CYS A 267 21.78 25.96 -6.51
C CYS A 267 21.98 25.85 -8.03
N ARG A 268 22.56 24.74 -8.52
CA ARG A 268 22.71 24.50 -9.97
C ARG A 268 21.38 24.30 -10.70
N ARG A 269 20.36 23.77 -10.02
CA ARG A 269 19.00 23.58 -10.57
C ARG A 269 18.17 24.87 -10.53
N GLY A 270 18.59 25.86 -9.75
CA GLY A 270 17.89 27.14 -9.62
C GLY A 270 17.83 27.89 -10.95
N THR A 271 16.61 28.28 -11.35
CA THR A 271 16.37 28.98 -12.62
C THR A 271 16.73 30.47 -12.55
N GLN A 272 16.84 31.04 -11.34
CA GLN A 272 17.19 32.44 -11.10
C GLN A 272 18.58 32.63 -10.49
N GLY A 273 19.42 31.59 -10.54
CA GLY A 273 20.78 31.60 -10.00
C GLY A 273 20.90 31.04 -8.58
N PRO A 274 22.14 30.87 -8.08
CA PRO A 274 22.41 30.22 -6.80
C PRO A 274 21.93 31.02 -5.58
N ASP A 275 21.94 32.36 -5.65
CA ASP A 275 21.60 33.23 -4.53
C ASP A 275 20.09 33.22 -4.20
N ASP A 276 19.24 33.07 -5.22
CA ASP A 276 17.77 32.92 -5.05
C ASP A 276 17.41 31.64 -4.28
N VAL A 277 18.12 30.54 -4.54
CA VAL A 277 17.89 29.28 -3.82
C VAL A 277 18.25 29.45 -2.33
N ALA A 278 19.33 30.16 -2.02
CA ALA A 278 19.77 30.41 -0.66
C ALA A 278 18.81 31.31 0.13
N GLU A 279 18.24 32.35 -0.50
CA GLU A 279 17.23 33.21 0.11
C GLU A 279 15.95 32.42 0.42
N ARG A 280 15.42 31.70 -0.58
CA ARG A 280 14.22 30.85 -0.41
C ARG A 280 14.42 29.75 0.64
N ASP A 281 15.64 29.22 0.75
CA ASP A 281 15.98 28.22 1.76
C ASP A 281 15.98 28.77 3.17
N THR A 282 16.38 30.03 3.37
CA THR A 282 16.36 30.66 4.69
C THR A 282 14.94 30.70 5.23
N ILE A 283 14.00 31.20 4.42
CA ILE A 283 12.57 31.21 4.76
C ILE A 283 12.05 29.80 5.05
N LYS A 284 12.49 28.79 4.29
CA LYS A 284 12.06 27.39 4.49
C LYS A 284 12.65 26.75 5.74
N ARG A 285 13.90 27.05 6.10
CA ARG A 285 14.51 26.61 7.36
C ARG A 285 13.81 27.22 8.56
N ASP A 286 13.45 28.51 8.48
CA ASP A 286 12.72 29.19 9.56
C ASP A 286 11.37 28.50 9.82
N ARG A 287 10.67 28.10 8.74
CA ARG A 287 9.44 27.30 8.81
C ARG A 287 9.65 25.85 9.26
N GLY A 288 10.89 25.36 9.25
CA GLY A 288 11.28 24.02 9.70
C GLY A 288 11.19 22.94 8.62
N ALA A 289 11.33 23.30 7.35
CA ALA A 289 11.32 22.36 6.25
C ALA A 289 12.50 21.36 6.32
N ASP A 290 13.66 21.79 6.80
CA ASP A 290 14.83 20.95 7.07
C ASP A 290 14.58 19.95 8.20
N ARG A 291 13.87 20.38 9.26
CA ARG A 291 13.52 19.53 10.40
C ARG A 291 12.62 18.34 10.02
N VAL A 292 11.88 18.42 8.91
CA VAL A 292 11.08 17.28 8.39
C VAL A 292 11.95 16.05 8.11
N LEU A 293 13.23 16.23 7.78
CA LEU A 293 14.18 15.13 7.59
C LEU A 293 14.22 14.17 8.80
N SER A 294 14.16 14.71 10.02
CA SER A 294 14.26 13.94 11.27
C SER A 294 13.05 13.06 11.59
N ILE A 295 11.91 13.33 10.95
CA ILE A 295 10.63 12.64 11.16
C ILE A 295 10.14 11.94 9.89
N ALA A 296 10.96 11.88 8.84
CA ALA A 296 10.60 11.25 7.58
C ALA A 296 10.67 9.73 7.71
N ASP A 297 9.66 9.04 7.18
CA ASP A 297 9.66 7.58 7.06
C ASP A 297 10.71 7.10 6.06
N VAL A 298 10.95 7.92 5.02
CA VAL A 298 11.91 7.63 3.96
C VAL A 298 12.68 8.88 3.59
N VAL A 299 14.01 8.76 3.51
CA VAL A 299 14.90 9.81 2.99
C VAL A 299 15.45 9.35 1.64
N ILE A 300 15.27 10.17 0.61
CA ILE A 300 15.73 9.90 -0.76
C ILE A 300 16.83 10.89 -1.10
N GLY A 301 18.05 10.39 -1.27
CA GLY A 301 19.14 11.19 -1.84
C GLY A 301 18.87 11.49 -3.31
N ASN A 302 18.88 12.76 -3.69
CA ASN A 302 18.55 13.23 -5.03
C ASN A 302 19.64 14.14 -5.65
N ASP A 303 20.90 13.90 -5.25
CA ASP A 303 22.08 14.53 -5.84
C ASP A 303 22.48 13.96 -7.21
N ARG A 304 21.99 12.75 -7.50
CA ARG A 304 22.38 11.97 -8.68
C ARG A 304 21.35 12.06 -9.80
N SER A 305 21.17 10.95 -10.52
CA SER A 305 20.32 10.89 -11.70
C SER A 305 18.83 10.88 -11.36
N ARG A 306 18.02 11.37 -12.29
CA ARG A 306 16.55 11.27 -12.23
C ARG A 306 16.08 9.81 -12.20
N THR A 307 16.82 8.90 -12.83
CA THR A 307 16.54 7.46 -12.81
C THR A 307 16.65 6.87 -11.40
N GLU A 308 17.63 7.29 -10.61
CA GLU A 308 17.77 6.84 -9.21
C GLU A 308 16.61 7.36 -8.34
N LEU A 309 16.19 8.61 -8.52
CA LEU A 309 14.99 9.14 -7.86
C LEU A 309 13.75 8.30 -8.19
N PHE A 310 13.56 7.96 -9.47
CA PHE A 310 12.41 7.18 -9.92
C PHE A 310 12.42 5.77 -9.34
N HIS A 311 13.57 5.09 -9.33
CA HIS A 311 13.71 3.80 -8.66
C HIS A 311 13.43 3.88 -7.15
N ALA A 312 13.84 4.95 -6.48
CA ALA A 312 13.53 5.14 -5.06
C ALA A 312 12.02 5.29 -4.82
N LEU A 313 11.33 6.06 -5.67
CA LEU A 313 9.86 6.22 -5.60
C LEU A 313 9.14 4.90 -5.93
N ASP A 314 9.60 4.18 -6.95
CA ASP A 314 9.13 2.83 -7.28
C ASP A 314 9.20 1.89 -6.08
N LEU A 315 10.32 1.90 -5.35
CA LEU A 315 10.52 1.06 -4.17
C LEU A 315 9.53 1.41 -3.04
N ILE A 316 9.26 2.70 -2.81
CA ILE A 316 8.28 3.15 -1.81
C ILE A 316 6.89 2.63 -2.18
N VAL A 317 6.47 2.81 -3.43
CA VAL A 317 5.16 2.37 -3.93
C VAL A 317 5.03 0.85 -3.88
N ARG A 318 5.98 0.14 -4.45
CA ARG A 318 5.90 -1.31 -4.61
C ARG A 318 6.04 -2.05 -3.28
N ARG A 319 6.85 -1.56 -2.33
CA ARG A 319 6.93 -2.18 -1.00
C ARG A 319 5.57 -2.23 -0.30
N ARG A 320 4.71 -1.25 -0.56
CA ARG A 320 3.36 -1.20 0.02
C ARG A 320 2.35 -1.98 -0.81
N LEU A 321 2.40 -1.85 -2.14
CA LEU A 321 1.38 -2.43 -3.02
C LEU A 321 1.65 -3.89 -3.41
N TRP A 322 2.89 -4.37 -3.30
CA TRP A 322 3.29 -5.70 -3.73
C TRP A 322 3.64 -6.57 -2.51
N PRO A 323 2.67 -7.32 -1.96
CA PRO A 323 2.95 -8.19 -0.83
C PRO A 323 3.96 -9.28 -1.21
N ASP A 324 4.83 -9.61 -0.28
CA ASP A 324 5.84 -10.65 -0.45
C ASP A 324 5.26 -12.05 -0.25
N ARG A 325 5.55 -12.95 -1.19
CA ARG A 325 5.14 -14.37 -1.17
C ARG A 325 6.33 -15.31 -1.30
N SER A 326 6.27 -16.44 -0.62
CA SER A 326 7.27 -17.50 -0.77
C SER A 326 6.98 -18.30 -2.04
N PRO A 327 7.95 -18.47 -2.96
CA PRO A 327 7.74 -19.25 -4.16
C PRO A 327 7.55 -20.74 -3.86
N ARG A 328 6.70 -21.42 -4.62
CA ARG A 328 6.49 -22.88 -4.53
C ARG A 328 7.66 -23.61 -5.17
N ARG A 329 8.32 -24.49 -4.41
CA ARG A 329 9.44 -25.30 -4.90
C ARG A 329 8.98 -26.64 -5.46
N VAL A 330 9.66 -27.13 -6.48
CA VAL A 330 9.52 -28.48 -7.05
C VAL A 330 10.90 -29.07 -7.32
N THR A 331 10.96 -30.36 -7.58
CA THR A 331 12.16 -31.05 -8.04
C THR A 331 12.27 -31.00 -9.57
N VAL A 332 13.45 -31.28 -10.13
CA VAL A 332 13.64 -31.34 -11.59
C VAL A 332 12.75 -32.41 -12.26
N PRO A 333 12.61 -33.63 -11.70
CA PRO A 333 11.69 -34.64 -12.24
C PRO A 333 10.23 -34.17 -12.35
N ASP A 334 9.76 -33.33 -11.41
CA ASP A 334 8.38 -32.82 -11.41
C ASP A 334 8.06 -31.94 -12.63
N LEU A 335 9.07 -31.47 -13.38
CA LEU A 335 8.89 -30.68 -14.60
C LEU A 335 8.53 -31.53 -15.84
N GLY A 336 8.70 -32.85 -15.78
CA GLY A 336 8.40 -33.74 -16.91
C GLY A 336 9.27 -33.49 -18.16
N LEU A 337 10.48 -32.96 -17.99
CA LEU A 337 11.40 -32.66 -19.09
C LEU A 337 12.14 -33.91 -19.60
N PRO A 338 12.61 -33.91 -20.86
CA PRO A 338 13.53 -34.94 -21.37
C PRO A 338 14.75 -35.14 -20.46
N ALA A 339 15.23 -36.39 -20.37
CA ALA A 339 16.27 -36.79 -19.42
C ALA A 339 17.57 -35.96 -19.54
N HIS A 340 17.99 -35.59 -20.76
CA HIS A 340 19.18 -34.75 -20.95
C HIS A 340 19.00 -33.34 -20.37
N LEU A 341 17.81 -32.74 -20.51
CA LEU A 341 17.49 -31.43 -19.91
C LEU A 341 17.36 -31.52 -18.39
N ALA A 342 16.82 -32.62 -17.87
CA ALA A 342 16.79 -32.87 -16.43
C ALA A 342 18.23 -32.94 -15.86
N GLY A 343 19.12 -33.72 -16.50
CA GLY A 343 20.53 -33.81 -16.10
C GLY A 343 21.26 -32.45 -16.18
N PHE A 344 20.97 -31.66 -17.21
CA PHE A 344 21.45 -30.28 -17.33
C PHE A 344 21.04 -29.42 -16.13
N LEU A 345 19.75 -29.42 -15.78
CA LEU A 345 19.22 -28.62 -14.68
C LEU A 345 19.76 -29.08 -13.33
N ASP A 346 19.85 -30.39 -13.06
CA ASP A 346 20.41 -30.93 -11.82
C ASP A 346 21.88 -30.54 -11.64
N SER A 347 22.67 -30.57 -12.72
CA SER A 347 24.07 -30.16 -12.71
C SER A 347 24.21 -28.67 -12.39
N VAL A 348 23.38 -27.82 -13.00
CA VAL A 348 23.35 -26.36 -12.75
C VAL A 348 22.91 -26.06 -11.32
N LEU A 349 21.84 -26.71 -10.84
CA LEU A 349 21.35 -26.57 -9.46
C LEU A 349 22.44 -26.93 -8.45
N THR A 350 23.07 -28.09 -8.61
CA THR A 350 24.13 -28.57 -7.70
C THR A 350 25.29 -27.59 -7.62
N THR A 351 25.72 -27.07 -8.78
CA THR A 351 26.85 -26.13 -8.87
C THR A 351 26.55 -24.78 -8.20
N LEU A 352 25.32 -24.26 -8.33
CA LEU A 352 24.98 -22.91 -7.89
C LEU A 352 24.39 -22.83 -6.48
N THR A 353 23.96 -23.95 -5.91
CA THR A 353 23.18 -23.97 -4.66
C THR A 353 23.83 -24.77 -3.53
N SER A 354 24.94 -25.49 -3.78
CA SER A 354 25.64 -26.28 -2.78
C SER A 354 26.42 -25.42 -1.76
N SER A 355 26.32 -25.75 -0.47
CA SER A 355 27.00 -25.22 0.74
C SER A 355 27.07 -23.70 0.98
N ALA A 356 27.25 -22.89 -0.06
CA ALA A 356 27.17 -21.44 -0.09
C ALA A 356 26.41 -21.00 -1.35
N PRO A 357 25.06 -20.89 -1.30
CA PRO A 357 24.26 -20.56 -2.46
C PRO A 357 24.68 -19.24 -3.11
N ARG A 358 24.88 -19.27 -4.42
CA ARG A 358 25.32 -18.10 -5.22
C ARG A 358 24.17 -17.32 -5.84
N VAL A 359 22.97 -17.90 -5.82
CA VAL A 359 21.75 -17.31 -6.36
C VAL A 359 20.70 -17.24 -5.26
N GLN A 360 19.62 -16.48 -5.44
CA GLN A 360 18.45 -16.47 -4.55
C GLN A 360 17.26 -17.27 -5.09
N MET A 361 17.20 -17.49 -6.41
CA MET A 361 16.17 -18.34 -7.03
C MET A 361 16.64 -18.90 -8.36
N ILE A 362 16.20 -20.12 -8.68
CA ILE A 362 16.29 -20.74 -10.01
C ILE A 362 14.91 -21.24 -10.39
N ALA A 363 14.38 -20.81 -11.53
CA ALA A 363 13.10 -21.25 -12.05
C ALA A 363 13.21 -21.62 -13.53
N VAL A 364 12.46 -22.64 -13.95
CA VAL A 364 12.21 -22.89 -15.37
C VAL A 364 10.91 -22.17 -15.71
N THR A 365 10.95 -21.37 -16.77
CA THR A 365 9.81 -20.56 -17.23
C THR A 365 9.37 -21.03 -18.61
N GLY A 366 8.34 -20.40 -19.18
CA GLY A 366 7.80 -20.80 -20.48
C GLY A 366 7.21 -22.21 -20.44
N SER A 367 7.23 -22.90 -21.59
CA SER A 367 6.61 -24.23 -21.73
C SER A 367 7.25 -25.30 -20.83
N GLY A 368 8.57 -25.25 -20.60
CA GLY A 368 9.26 -26.22 -19.75
C GLY A 368 8.85 -26.13 -18.27
N GLY A 369 8.61 -24.91 -17.76
CA GLY A 369 8.15 -24.72 -16.38
C GLY A 369 6.69 -25.12 -16.12
N ARG A 370 5.91 -25.33 -17.20
CA ARG A 370 4.48 -25.67 -17.15
C ARG A 370 4.19 -27.14 -17.49
N GLY A 371 5.22 -27.93 -17.79
CA GLY A 371 5.01 -29.32 -18.26
C GLY A 371 4.47 -29.42 -19.70
N GLU A 372 4.54 -28.34 -20.47
CA GLU A 372 4.06 -28.27 -21.87
C GLU A 372 5.21 -28.38 -22.88
N TYR A 373 6.36 -28.90 -22.46
CA TYR A 373 7.56 -28.95 -23.31
C TYR A 373 7.34 -29.85 -24.53
N ARG A 374 7.62 -29.32 -25.72
CA ARG A 374 7.54 -30.06 -26.99
C ARG A 374 8.91 -30.12 -27.65
N ILE A 375 9.37 -31.34 -27.91
CA ILE A 375 10.66 -31.60 -28.59
C ILE A 375 10.65 -30.91 -29.97
N GLY A 376 11.72 -30.17 -30.29
CA GLY A 376 11.86 -29.40 -31.54
C GLY A 376 11.08 -28.08 -31.60
N TRP A 377 10.17 -27.83 -30.65
CA TRP A 377 9.29 -26.65 -30.62
C TRP A 377 9.53 -25.72 -29.43
N SER A 378 9.93 -26.28 -28.30
CA SER A 378 10.18 -25.55 -27.07
C SER A 378 11.65 -25.17 -26.93
N ASP A 379 11.89 -23.95 -26.46
CA ASP A 379 13.18 -23.56 -25.91
C ASP A 379 13.18 -23.89 -24.40
N LEU A 380 14.36 -24.07 -23.81
CA LEU A 380 14.49 -24.16 -22.36
C LEU A 380 14.71 -22.75 -21.80
N ASP A 381 13.68 -22.14 -21.22
CA ASP A 381 13.79 -20.81 -20.61
C ASP A 381 14.11 -20.93 -19.11
N VAL A 382 15.29 -20.48 -18.67
CA VAL A 382 15.72 -20.50 -17.27
C VAL A 382 15.88 -19.08 -16.73
N LEU A 383 15.25 -18.84 -15.58
CA LEU A 383 15.30 -17.58 -14.84
C LEU A 383 16.14 -17.76 -13.57
N PHE A 384 17.15 -16.91 -13.43
CA PHE A 384 17.95 -16.77 -12.22
C PHE A 384 17.63 -15.46 -11.53
N VAL A 385 17.40 -15.52 -10.21
CA VAL A 385 17.47 -14.34 -9.36
C VAL A 385 18.78 -14.41 -8.60
N ALA A 386 19.66 -13.46 -8.84
CA ALA A 386 21.01 -13.46 -8.31
C ALA A 386 21.54 -12.03 -8.15
N ASP A 387 22.41 -11.78 -7.16
CA ASP A 387 23.13 -10.50 -7.09
C ASP A 387 24.10 -10.36 -8.27
N ALA A 388 24.47 -9.12 -8.61
CA ALA A 388 25.32 -8.85 -9.78
C ALA A 388 26.64 -9.64 -9.80
N THR A 389 27.23 -9.90 -8.63
CA THR A 389 28.48 -10.66 -8.46
C THR A 389 28.33 -12.16 -8.79
N ALA A 390 27.12 -12.70 -8.78
CA ALA A 390 26.85 -14.11 -9.08
C ALA A 390 26.91 -14.44 -10.57
N THR A 391 26.84 -13.44 -11.45
CA THR A 391 26.80 -13.61 -12.91
C THR A 391 27.98 -14.44 -13.44
N LEU A 392 29.18 -14.27 -12.88
CA LEU A 392 30.35 -15.06 -13.26
C LEU A 392 30.19 -16.55 -12.91
N HIS A 393 29.64 -16.84 -11.71
CA HIS A 393 29.39 -18.21 -11.26
C HIS A 393 28.33 -18.90 -12.13
N ILE A 394 27.24 -18.19 -12.47
CA ILE A 394 26.22 -18.68 -13.39
C ILE A 394 26.85 -19.02 -14.75
N ARG A 395 27.69 -18.11 -15.29
CA ARG A 395 28.37 -18.33 -16.57
C ARG A 395 29.28 -19.57 -16.55
N VAL A 396 30.00 -19.80 -15.46
CA VAL A 396 30.87 -20.98 -15.32
C VAL A 396 30.03 -22.26 -15.28
N ALA A 397 28.99 -22.31 -14.46
CA ALA A 397 28.10 -23.46 -14.36
C ALA A 397 27.48 -23.81 -15.72
N LEU A 398 26.94 -22.81 -16.44
CA LEU A 398 26.34 -23.02 -17.76
C LEU A 398 27.35 -23.47 -18.83
N ARG A 399 28.62 -23.07 -18.72
CA ARG A 399 29.67 -23.53 -19.64
C ARG A 399 30.02 -24.99 -19.42
N GLN A 400 30.07 -25.43 -18.17
CA GLN A 400 30.42 -26.80 -17.81
C GLN A 400 29.33 -27.81 -18.20
N THR A 401 28.08 -27.37 -18.27
CA THR A 401 26.92 -28.23 -18.55
C THR A 401 26.40 -28.07 -19.98
N ARG A 402 27.01 -27.22 -20.81
CA ARG A 402 26.47 -26.83 -22.13
C ARG A 402 26.20 -28.02 -23.05
N ASP A 403 27.08 -29.01 -23.05
CA ASP A 403 26.99 -30.18 -23.94
C ASP A 403 25.76 -31.05 -23.63
N GLN A 404 25.19 -30.92 -22.43
CA GLN A 404 23.99 -31.66 -22.00
C GLN A 404 22.69 -31.09 -22.59
N LEU A 405 22.72 -29.90 -23.21
CA LEU A 405 21.54 -29.30 -23.85
C LEU A 405 21.15 -29.98 -25.16
N ASP A 406 22.03 -30.78 -25.77
CA ASP A 406 21.76 -31.56 -26.99
C ASP A 406 21.07 -30.75 -28.12
N GLY A 407 21.63 -29.56 -28.41
CA GLY A 407 21.11 -28.68 -29.47
C GLY A 407 19.84 -27.88 -29.09
N VAL A 408 19.25 -28.10 -27.92
CA VAL A 408 18.12 -27.29 -27.41
C VAL A 408 18.60 -25.87 -27.10
N LYS A 409 17.85 -24.87 -27.60
CA LYS A 409 18.13 -23.47 -27.33
C LYS A 409 17.82 -23.13 -25.86
N LEU A 410 18.81 -22.56 -25.17
CA LEU A 410 18.66 -22.02 -23.80
C LEU A 410 18.29 -20.54 -23.86
N GLY A 411 17.08 -20.20 -23.42
CA GLY A 411 16.69 -18.84 -23.07
C GLY A 411 17.15 -18.53 -21.64
N LEU A 412 18.04 -17.54 -21.48
CA LEU A 412 18.60 -17.19 -20.18
C LEU A 412 18.12 -15.82 -19.75
N THR A 413 17.55 -15.73 -18.54
CA THR A 413 17.31 -14.46 -17.86
C THR A 413 18.02 -14.46 -16.52
N VAL A 414 18.79 -13.41 -16.23
CA VAL A 414 19.36 -13.15 -14.91
C VAL A 414 18.88 -11.78 -14.46
N ILE A 415 18.27 -11.71 -13.28
CA ILE A 415 17.79 -10.47 -12.67
C ILE A 415 18.20 -10.41 -11.20
N THR A 416 18.32 -9.20 -10.66
CA THR A 416 18.64 -8.98 -9.26
C THR A 416 17.38 -8.88 -8.39
N PRO A 417 17.48 -9.19 -7.08
CA PRO A 417 16.40 -8.89 -6.14
C PRO A 417 16.03 -7.39 -6.12
N GLY A 418 17.00 -6.50 -6.37
CA GLY A 418 16.79 -5.06 -6.45
C GLY A 418 15.91 -4.66 -7.64
N GLU A 419 16.18 -5.18 -8.84
CA GLU A 419 15.35 -4.97 -10.03
C GLU A 419 13.94 -5.50 -9.85
N ILE A 420 13.78 -6.64 -9.17
CA ILE A 420 12.46 -7.19 -8.85
C ILE A 420 11.68 -6.25 -7.92
N ARG A 421 12.31 -5.77 -6.83
CA ARG A 421 11.66 -4.88 -5.86
C ARG A 421 11.31 -3.51 -6.44
N ALA A 422 12.23 -2.93 -7.23
CA ALA A 422 11.95 -1.71 -7.99
C ALA A 422 11.01 -1.98 -9.18
N GLY A 423 10.72 -3.25 -9.46
CA GLY A 423 10.06 -3.74 -10.65
C GLY A 423 10.58 -3.11 -11.94
N ALA A 424 11.90 -2.97 -12.06
CA ALA A 424 12.60 -2.64 -13.29
C ALA A 424 12.62 -3.87 -14.22
N LEU A 425 11.44 -4.36 -14.59
CA LEU A 425 11.22 -5.61 -15.32
C LEU A 425 10.47 -5.32 -16.61
N THR A 426 10.79 -6.03 -17.70
CA THR A 426 9.90 -6.09 -18.86
C THR A 426 8.57 -6.74 -18.47
N SER A 427 7.51 -6.53 -19.23
CA SER A 427 6.22 -7.14 -18.85
C SER A 427 6.26 -8.65 -18.85
N ARG A 428 7.00 -9.27 -19.79
CA ARG A 428 7.20 -10.73 -19.80
C ARG A 428 7.80 -11.22 -18.49
N LEU A 429 8.80 -10.50 -17.95
CA LEU A 429 9.43 -10.86 -16.68
C LEU A 429 8.54 -10.54 -15.48
N LEU A 430 7.86 -9.40 -15.48
CA LEU A 430 6.89 -9.07 -14.46
C LEU A 430 5.81 -10.15 -14.36
N TYR A 431 5.32 -10.62 -15.50
CA TYR A 431 4.36 -11.70 -15.59
C TYR A 431 4.90 -13.02 -15.01
N ALA A 432 6.13 -13.39 -15.38
CA ALA A 432 6.78 -14.60 -14.85
C ALA A 432 6.93 -14.52 -13.32
N ILE A 433 7.42 -13.41 -12.79
CA ILE A 433 7.54 -13.17 -11.33
C ILE A 433 6.20 -13.25 -10.64
N THR A 434 5.16 -12.64 -11.22
CA THR A 434 3.80 -12.69 -10.66
C THR A 434 3.27 -14.12 -10.63
N SER A 435 3.47 -14.90 -11.71
CA SER A 435 3.05 -16.29 -11.78
C SER A 435 3.76 -17.17 -10.73
N ILE A 436 5.06 -16.95 -10.54
CA ILE A 436 5.85 -17.66 -9.52
C ILE A 436 5.39 -17.28 -8.11
N ALA A 437 5.23 -15.98 -7.84
CA ALA A 437 4.77 -15.48 -6.55
C ALA A 437 3.34 -15.93 -6.21
N ALA A 438 2.49 -16.14 -7.23
CA ALA A 438 1.15 -16.72 -7.08
C ALA A 438 1.15 -18.24 -6.88
N GLY A 439 2.32 -18.90 -6.92
CA GLY A 439 2.46 -20.35 -6.83
C GLY A 439 2.06 -21.13 -8.08
N LYS A 440 1.69 -20.43 -9.17
CA LYS A 440 1.24 -21.03 -10.43
C LYS A 440 2.39 -21.54 -11.29
N ALA A 441 3.53 -20.86 -11.25
CA ALA A 441 4.78 -21.35 -11.83
C ALA A 441 5.71 -21.82 -10.71
N PRO A 442 6.24 -23.06 -10.77
CA PRO A 442 7.13 -23.55 -9.74
C PRO A 442 8.56 -23.02 -9.91
N VAL A 443 9.34 -23.08 -8.84
CA VAL A 443 10.79 -22.83 -8.87
C VAL A 443 11.53 -24.11 -8.54
N LEU A 444 12.69 -24.32 -9.16
CA LEU A 444 13.56 -25.46 -8.82
C LEU A 444 14.30 -25.22 -7.51
N TRP A 445 14.63 -23.96 -7.23
CA TRP A 445 15.32 -23.60 -6.02
C TRP A 445 15.00 -22.17 -5.59
N ALA A 446 14.95 -21.95 -4.28
CA ALA A 446 14.94 -20.62 -3.68
C ALA A 446 15.81 -20.63 -2.41
N ALA A 447 16.43 -19.51 -2.08
CA ALA A 447 17.15 -19.39 -0.81
C ALA A 447 16.15 -19.47 0.36
N PRO A 448 16.55 -20.00 1.53
CA PRO A 448 15.72 -19.93 2.74
C PRO A 448 15.30 -18.49 3.04
N GLY A 449 14.02 -18.26 3.32
CA GLY A 449 13.48 -16.93 3.59
C GLY A 449 13.35 -16.00 2.38
N PHE A 450 13.78 -16.42 1.18
CA PHE A 450 13.58 -15.61 -0.02
C PHE A 450 12.09 -15.47 -0.35
N ARG A 451 11.67 -14.22 -0.60
CA ARG A 451 10.31 -13.88 -0.99
C ARG A 451 10.32 -13.05 -2.26
N LEU A 452 9.25 -13.19 -3.04
CA LEU A 452 9.01 -12.41 -4.24
C LEU A 452 7.82 -11.47 -4.04
N PRO A 453 7.89 -10.24 -4.58
CA PRO A 453 6.73 -9.38 -4.62
C PRO A 453 5.66 -9.99 -5.53
N HIS A 454 4.41 -9.90 -5.09
CA HIS A 454 3.24 -10.38 -5.81
C HIS A 454 2.36 -9.18 -6.21
N PRO A 455 2.63 -8.54 -7.36
CA PRO A 455 1.84 -7.40 -7.81
C PRO A 455 0.38 -7.79 -8.11
N ASP A 456 -0.53 -6.83 -7.93
CA ASP A 456 -1.92 -6.97 -8.38
C ASP A 456 -2.00 -7.14 -9.90
N THR A 457 -2.94 -7.96 -10.36
CA THR A 457 -3.19 -8.22 -11.78
C THR A 457 -3.51 -6.96 -12.56
N ARG A 458 -4.19 -5.98 -11.96
CA ARG A 458 -4.47 -4.67 -12.60
C ARG A 458 -3.20 -3.89 -12.90
N MET A 459 -2.25 -3.86 -11.97
CA MET A 459 -0.95 -3.20 -12.18
C MET A 459 -0.15 -3.88 -13.29
N VAL A 460 -0.17 -5.22 -13.31
CA VAL A 460 0.47 -5.99 -14.38
C VAL A 460 -0.17 -5.68 -15.73
N ALA A 461 -1.51 -5.63 -15.81
CA ALA A 461 -2.24 -5.30 -17.04
C ALA A 461 -1.91 -3.89 -17.55
N ALA A 462 -1.89 -2.89 -16.67
CA ALA A 462 -1.57 -1.50 -17.04
C ALA A 462 -0.20 -1.37 -17.73
N ARG A 463 0.81 -2.09 -17.23
CA ARG A 463 2.16 -2.09 -17.82
C ARG A 463 2.20 -2.77 -19.19
N ASN A 464 1.37 -3.80 -19.40
CA ASN A 464 1.34 -4.59 -20.63
C ASN A 464 0.72 -3.88 -21.82
N ARG A 465 -0.12 -2.85 -21.61
CA ARG A 465 -0.78 -2.13 -22.70
C ARG A 465 0.20 -1.58 -23.73
N HIS A 466 1.34 -1.04 -23.27
CA HIS A 466 2.39 -0.53 -24.14
C HIS A 466 3.08 -1.63 -24.99
N GLU A 467 3.14 -2.87 -24.49
CA GLU A 467 3.70 -3.99 -25.25
C GLU A 467 2.76 -4.49 -26.36
N GLY A 468 1.45 -4.24 -26.26
CA GLY A 468 0.47 -4.65 -27.26
C GLY A 468 0.78 -4.08 -28.65
N ALA A 469 1.15 -2.80 -28.71
CA ALA A 469 1.58 -2.16 -29.96
C ALA A 469 2.82 -2.84 -30.55
N THR A 470 3.82 -3.16 -29.71
CA THR A 470 5.04 -3.84 -30.14
C THR A 470 4.74 -5.24 -30.68
N ALA A 471 3.89 -6.01 -30.01
CA ALA A 471 3.45 -7.32 -30.47
C ALA A 471 2.70 -7.22 -31.81
N ALA A 472 1.82 -6.23 -31.97
CA ALA A 472 1.10 -6.00 -33.22
C ALA A 472 2.02 -5.55 -34.38
N PHE A 473 3.04 -4.72 -34.13
CA PHE A 473 4.08 -4.39 -35.13
C PHE A 473 4.87 -5.64 -35.53
N GLY A 474 5.29 -6.43 -34.53
CA GLY A 474 6.00 -7.69 -34.75
C GLY A 474 5.20 -8.68 -35.58
N LEU A 475 3.92 -8.86 -35.25
CA LEU A 475 3.02 -9.78 -35.94
C LEU A 475 2.80 -9.38 -37.40
N ARG A 476 2.60 -8.07 -37.68
CA ARG A 476 2.55 -7.56 -39.07
C ARG A 476 3.79 -7.91 -39.85
N ARG A 477 4.97 -7.65 -39.28
CA ARG A 477 6.25 -7.95 -39.96
C ARG A 477 6.40 -9.44 -40.25
N ILE A 478 5.98 -10.32 -39.33
CA ILE A 478 6.04 -11.77 -39.51
C ILE A 478 5.10 -12.23 -40.62
N LEU A 479 3.87 -11.72 -40.65
CA LEU A 479 2.87 -12.08 -41.66
C LEU A 479 3.24 -11.57 -43.07
N LEU A 480 4.06 -10.53 -43.17
CA LEU A 480 4.58 -10.01 -44.45
C LEU A 480 5.84 -10.73 -44.94
N ALA A 481 6.44 -11.61 -44.13
CA ALA A 481 7.63 -12.36 -44.54
C ALA A 481 7.26 -13.52 -45.48
N ASP A 482 8.16 -13.86 -46.41
CA ASP A 482 8.03 -15.01 -47.29
C ASP A 482 9.30 -15.89 -47.24
N PRO A 483 9.23 -17.14 -46.73
CA PRO A 483 8.06 -17.78 -46.13
C PRO A 483 7.74 -17.25 -44.71
N VAL A 484 6.48 -17.30 -44.31
CA VAL A 484 6.05 -16.94 -42.95
C VAL A 484 6.60 -17.94 -41.94
N ASP A 485 7.26 -17.44 -40.89
CA ASP A 485 7.65 -18.25 -39.73
C ASP A 485 6.41 -18.55 -38.86
N ILE A 486 5.81 -19.71 -39.11
CA ILE A 486 4.58 -20.20 -38.44
C ILE A 486 4.73 -20.24 -36.92
N ARG A 487 5.88 -20.71 -36.41
CA ARG A 487 6.13 -20.80 -34.97
C ARG A 487 6.14 -19.42 -34.34
N THR A 488 6.82 -18.47 -34.98
CA THR A 488 6.91 -17.10 -34.47
C THR A 488 5.59 -16.35 -34.61
N ALA A 489 4.82 -16.60 -35.68
CA ALA A 489 3.47 -16.05 -35.87
C ALA A 489 2.52 -16.50 -34.75
N TYR A 490 2.45 -17.80 -34.47
CA TYR A 490 1.62 -18.37 -33.41
C TYR A 490 1.96 -17.79 -32.03
N LYS A 491 3.24 -17.77 -31.66
CA LYS A 491 3.69 -17.23 -30.36
C LYS A 491 3.39 -15.73 -30.23
N THR A 492 3.61 -14.96 -31.30
CA THR A 492 3.38 -13.51 -31.26
C THR A 492 1.88 -13.19 -31.20
N ALA A 493 1.03 -13.95 -31.90
CA ALA A 493 -0.42 -13.87 -31.76
C ALA A 493 -0.88 -14.21 -30.33
N GLY A 494 -0.34 -15.28 -29.73
CA GLY A 494 -0.62 -15.66 -28.34
C GLY A 494 -0.22 -14.57 -27.33
N VAL A 495 0.93 -13.90 -27.53
CA VAL A 495 1.32 -12.75 -26.71
C VAL A 495 0.31 -11.62 -26.82
N LEU A 496 -0.11 -11.25 -28.04
CA LEU A 496 -1.09 -10.19 -28.26
C LEU A 496 -2.45 -10.53 -27.64
N ALA A 497 -2.94 -11.76 -27.83
CA ALA A 497 -4.17 -12.27 -27.22
C ALA A 497 -4.12 -12.19 -25.68
N LYS A 498 -3.01 -12.62 -25.06
CA LYS A 498 -2.83 -12.48 -23.61
C LYS A 498 -2.86 -11.03 -23.15
N ILE A 499 -2.30 -10.10 -23.91
CA ILE A 499 -2.31 -8.67 -23.55
C ILE A 499 -3.74 -8.14 -23.55
N VAL A 500 -4.52 -8.48 -24.59
CA VAL A 500 -5.94 -8.09 -24.70
C VAL A 500 -6.76 -8.66 -23.54
N LEU A 501 -6.72 -9.98 -23.34
CA LEU A 501 -7.48 -10.66 -22.28
C LEU A 501 -7.14 -10.12 -20.88
N ARG A 502 -5.88 -9.75 -20.65
CA ARG A 502 -5.46 -9.14 -19.37
C ARG A 502 -6.07 -7.78 -19.11
N CYS A 503 -6.30 -6.97 -20.16
CA CYS A 503 -7.01 -5.70 -20.02
C CYS A 503 -8.46 -5.92 -19.55
N GLU A 504 -9.06 -7.06 -19.92
CA GLU A 504 -10.38 -7.51 -19.48
C GLU A 504 -10.36 -8.29 -18.15
N GLY A 505 -9.22 -8.32 -17.46
CA GLY A 505 -9.06 -9.01 -16.17
C GLY A 505 -8.86 -10.52 -16.26
N GLN A 506 -8.69 -11.09 -17.46
CA GLN A 506 -8.47 -12.52 -17.67
C GLN A 506 -6.98 -12.85 -17.81
N MET A 507 -6.47 -13.77 -17.00
CA MET A 507 -5.05 -14.13 -16.95
C MET A 507 -4.81 -15.55 -17.46
N HIS A 508 -4.21 -15.68 -18.66
CA HIS A 508 -3.89 -16.95 -19.30
C HIS A 508 -2.37 -17.17 -19.40
N TYR A 509 -1.90 -18.37 -19.08
CA TYR A 509 -0.47 -18.71 -18.94
C TYR A 509 0.13 -19.41 -20.16
N SER A 510 -0.63 -20.26 -20.84
CA SER A 510 -0.23 -20.89 -22.11
C SER A 510 -0.66 -20.02 -23.31
N ASP A 511 0.06 -20.11 -24.43
CA ASP A 511 -0.34 -19.41 -25.66
C ASP A 511 -1.63 -20.01 -26.23
N ALA A 512 -1.83 -21.33 -26.07
CA ALA A 512 -3.02 -22.04 -26.53
C ALA A 512 -4.27 -21.59 -25.79
N ASP A 513 -4.27 -21.63 -24.45
CA ASP A 513 -5.41 -21.22 -23.62
C ASP A 513 -5.78 -19.77 -23.87
N ALA A 514 -4.78 -18.91 -24.11
CA ALA A 514 -5.01 -17.51 -24.39
C ALA A 514 -5.61 -17.28 -25.77
N LEU A 515 -5.19 -18.03 -26.78
CA LEU A 515 -5.76 -17.93 -28.12
C LEU A 515 -7.18 -18.48 -28.16
N GLU A 516 -7.44 -19.59 -27.46
CA GLU A 516 -8.78 -20.17 -27.32
C GLU A 516 -9.73 -19.19 -26.60
N ALA A 517 -9.35 -18.71 -25.42
CA ALA A 517 -10.15 -17.73 -24.68
C ALA A 517 -10.34 -16.42 -25.45
N PHE A 518 -9.32 -16.00 -26.23
CA PHE A 518 -9.44 -14.82 -27.08
C PHE A 518 -10.47 -15.03 -28.20
N THR A 519 -10.48 -16.21 -28.84
CA THR A 519 -11.47 -16.50 -29.88
C THR A 519 -12.89 -16.51 -29.33
N GLU A 520 -13.10 -17.06 -28.14
CA GLU A 520 -14.39 -16.99 -27.43
C GLU A 520 -14.77 -15.54 -27.12
N PHE A 521 -13.87 -14.78 -26.49
CA PHE A 521 -14.07 -13.38 -26.13
C PHE A 521 -14.39 -12.49 -27.35
N ALA A 522 -13.70 -12.72 -28.47
CA ALA A 522 -13.86 -11.94 -29.69
C ALA A 522 -15.03 -12.43 -30.59
N GLY A 523 -15.73 -13.51 -30.22
CA GLY A 523 -16.77 -14.12 -31.04
C GLY A 523 -16.24 -14.69 -32.36
N LEU A 524 -15.00 -15.19 -32.37
CA LEU A 524 -14.30 -15.74 -33.52
C LEU A 524 -14.32 -17.28 -33.48
N PRO A 525 -14.28 -17.96 -34.65
CA PRO A 525 -14.23 -19.42 -34.68
C PRO A 525 -12.91 -19.94 -34.09
N THR A 526 -13.01 -20.85 -33.10
CA THR A 526 -11.85 -21.53 -32.50
C THR A 526 -11.22 -22.47 -33.53
N PRO A 527 -9.97 -22.23 -33.97
CA PRO A 527 -9.33 -23.11 -34.92
C PRO A 527 -8.80 -24.36 -34.20
N ALA A 528 -9.36 -25.53 -34.52
CA ALA A 528 -8.76 -26.80 -34.11
C ALA A 528 -7.34 -26.94 -34.69
N ASP A 529 -6.40 -27.44 -33.89
CA ASP A 529 -5.04 -27.81 -34.30
C ASP A 529 -4.19 -26.73 -34.97
N ALA A 530 -4.42 -25.45 -34.67
CA ALA A 530 -3.66 -24.33 -35.23
C ALA A 530 -2.12 -24.54 -35.26
N PRO A 531 -1.44 -25.04 -34.20
CA PRO A 531 0.02 -25.23 -34.21
C PRO A 531 0.53 -26.23 -35.27
N ALA A 532 -0.33 -27.13 -35.76
CA ALA A 532 0.04 -28.19 -36.71
C ALA A 532 -0.25 -27.81 -38.18
N ASP A 533 -1.09 -26.79 -38.41
CA ASP A 533 -1.48 -26.35 -39.76
C ASP A 533 -1.02 -24.88 -40.01
N PRO A 534 -0.07 -24.67 -40.94
CA PRO A 534 0.42 -23.35 -41.33
C PRO A 534 -0.68 -22.37 -41.74
N VAL A 535 -1.67 -22.82 -42.51
CA VAL A 535 -2.77 -21.97 -43.02
C VAL A 535 -3.67 -21.54 -41.86
N VAL A 536 -3.97 -22.47 -40.96
CA VAL A 536 -4.79 -22.19 -39.78
C VAL A 536 -4.08 -21.22 -38.84
N THR A 537 -2.78 -21.39 -38.59
CA THR A 537 -1.98 -20.46 -37.77
C THR A 537 -1.96 -19.05 -38.36
N VAL A 538 -1.72 -18.91 -39.67
CA VAL A 538 -1.70 -17.58 -40.33
C VAL A 538 -3.05 -16.91 -40.19
N ARG A 539 -4.15 -17.62 -40.46
CA ARG A 539 -5.51 -17.08 -40.32
C ARG A 539 -5.82 -16.63 -38.89
N LEU A 540 -5.43 -17.42 -37.89
CA LEU A 540 -5.62 -17.06 -36.49
C LEU A 540 -4.83 -15.80 -36.13
N ALA A 541 -3.55 -15.73 -36.53
CA ALA A 541 -2.71 -14.56 -36.32
C ALA A 541 -3.30 -13.29 -36.95
N GLU A 542 -3.80 -13.39 -38.19
CA GLU A 542 -4.49 -12.29 -38.87
C GLU A 542 -5.76 -11.84 -38.16
N GLN A 543 -6.53 -12.77 -37.58
CA GLN A 543 -7.74 -12.44 -36.84
C GLN A 543 -7.43 -11.68 -35.54
N VAL A 544 -6.45 -12.15 -34.75
CA VAL A 544 -5.99 -11.45 -33.54
C VAL A 544 -5.48 -10.06 -33.88
N LEU A 545 -4.69 -9.93 -34.95
CA LEU A 545 -4.18 -8.64 -35.40
C LEU A 545 -5.31 -7.70 -35.84
N ARG A 546 -6.27 -8.18 -36.63
CA ARG A 546 -7.41 -7.38 -37.11
C ARG A 546 -8.25 -6.84 -35.95
N TRP A 547 -8.54 -7.69 -34.96
CA TRP A 547 -9.25 -7.26 -33.76
C TRP A 547 -8.52 -6.14 -33.04
N TRP A 548 -7.19 -6.26 -32.87
CA TRP A 548 -6.37 -5.22 -32.25
C TRP A 548 -6.40 -3.91 -33.04
N LEU A 549 -6.30 -3.97 -34.37
CA LEU A 549 -6.34 -2.76 -35.20
C LEU A 549 -7.71 -2.07 -35.13
N ALA A 550 -8.80 -2.84 -35.15
CA ALA A 550 -10.15 -2.30 -35.00
C ALA A 550 -10.36 -1.58 -33.66
N SER A 551 -9.76 -2.08 -32.57
CA SER A 551 -9.86 -1.42 -31.25
C SER A 551 -9.07 -0.10 -31.18
N VAL A 552 -7.99 0.02 -31.96
CA VAL A 552 -7.24 1.28 -32.10
C VAL A 552 -8.01 2.29 -32.97
N GLU A 553 -8.66 1.84 -34.05
CA GLU A 553 -9.46 2.70 -34.94
C GLU A 553 -10.77 3.18 -34.31
N ALA A 554 -11.34 2.41 -33.39
CA ALA A 554 -12.55 2.78 -32.65
C ALA A 554 -12.31 3.77 -31.49
N ALA A 555 -11.04 4.09 -31.18
CA ALA A 555 -10.72 5.07 -30.15
C ALA A 555 -11.06 6.50 -30.64
N PRO A 556 -11.78 7.31 -29.84
CA PRO A 556 -12.26 8.63 -30.24
C PRO A 556 -11.17 9.68 -30.44
#